data_AF-A0A914ZK16-F1
#
_entry.id   AF-A0A914ZK16-F1
#
_cell.length_a   1.000
_cell.length_b   1.000
_cell.length_c   1.000
_cell.angle_alpha   90.00
_cell.angle_beta   90.00
_cell.angle_gamma   90.00
#
_symmetry.space_group_name_H-M   'P 1'
#
loop_
_entity.id
_entity.type
_entity.pdbx_description
1 polymer ?
#
loop_
_entity_poly.entity_id
_entity_poly.type
_entity_poly.pdbx_seq_one_letter_code
_entity_poly.pdbx_strand_id
1 'polypeptide(L)'
;MTSFAIVTDDCRHEMLPGMSSVPLRIGITSALQSVGLVVGNLIASFFAVSPLISVREHENGYIRAVAVEFVLAFIAMFYAFVCVRETHRNLPPQFRGRESVSHQTICASSLGETPAGTGSRSCRKFMKSFVYDIVEVLVEPRPGWTRFCLNISICFFFVDLLAADNQLLLLLVKRYPFDWSDTMFTYFSLLKNVASSLGMILFPIVISKTSCLGKDSLLIMVGVLASCVQSTLFSFANNSALIFIAGGFSFLAGAIAPAYRSFLPRMVAKEETARLFTAFSIVLIFCPILSAVLFNNTFNATMDAWPGFAFLVGASFQMIVFIGQIVIHRLMWPMWSSEHEQRVQRLETNEADDELSDGQQSPVASDIDATTSTVSRSLSNVSIHCANNSPETSDDMNRRLLV
;
A
#
# COMPACT_ATOMS: atom_id res chain seq x y z
N MET A 1 4.76 9.08 -3.04
CA MET A 1 3.54 8.27 -2.81
C MET A 1 3.81 7.01 -1.99
N THR A 2 4.90 6.28 -2.20
CA THR A 2 5.22 5.04 -1.45
C THR A 2 5.84 5.27 -0.07
N SER A 3 6.51 6.41 0.16
CA SER A 3 7.20 6.73 1.42
C SER A 3 6.30 6.66 2.65
N PHE A 4 5.07 7.18 2.58
CA PHE A 4 4.14 7.14 3.71
C PHE A 4 3.61 5.73 4.02
N ALA A 5 3.41 4.89 3.00
CA ALA A 5 3.04 3.49 3.19
C ALA A 5 4.21 2.70 3.82
N ILE A 6 5.44 3.01 3.43
CA ILE A 6 6.66 2.44 4.02
C ILE A 6 6.78 2.84 5.50
N VAL A 7 6.62 4.13 5.85
CA VAL A 7 6.64 4.59 7.25
C VAL A 7 5.50 3.94 8.06
N THR A 8 4.33 3.76 7.46
CA THR A 8 3.20 3.10 8.14
C THR A 8 3.47 1.60 8.38
N ASP A 9 4.16 0.92 7.46
CA ASP A 9 4.58 -0.48 7.62
C ASP A 9 5.72 -0.62 8.64
N ASP A 10 6.63 0.35 8.73
CA ASP A 10 7.76 0.33 9.67
C ASP A 10 7.30 0.34 11.15
N CYS A 11 6.20 1.04 11.45
CA CYS A 11 5.56 1.03 12.78
C CYS A 11 4.94 -0.33 13.20
N ARG A 12 5.01 -1.38 12.35
CA ARG A 12 4.41 -2.70 12.61
C ARG A 12 5.03 -3.46 13.78
N HIS A 13 6.23 -3.10 14.22
CA HIS A 13 6.92 -3.73 15.36
C HIS A 13 6.46 -3.22 16.73
N GLU A 14 5.91 -2.01 16.80
CA GLU A 14 5.42 -1.41 18.05
C GLU A 14 3.97 -1.82 18.37
N MET A 15 3.34 -2.60 17.49
CA MET A 15 1.94 -3.01 17.65
C MET A 15 1.85 -4.42 18.22
N LEU A 16 0.98 -4.59 19.22
CA LEU A 16 0.55 -5.89 19.69
C LEU A 16 0.12 -6.76 18.48
N PRO A 17 0.64 -7.99 18.35
CA PRO A 17 0.24 -8.90 17.28
C PRO A 17 -1.26 -9.15 17.35
N GLY A 18 -2.04 -8.69 16.36
CA GLY A 18 -3.49 -8.89 16.33
C GLY A 18 -4.33 -7.64 16.05
N MET A 19 -3.75 -6.43 16.08
CA MET A 19 -4.51 -5.25 15.66
C MET A 19 -4.82 -5.30 14.15
N SER A 20 -6.11 -5.26 13.80
CA SER A 20 -6.67 -5.04 12.44
C SER A 20 -6.25 -3.69 11.80
N SER A 21 -5.30 -2.97 12.39
CA SER A 21 -5.04 -1.57 12.12
C SER A 21 -4.07 -1.35 10.96
N VAL A 22 -3.32 -2.34 10.48
CA VAL A 22 -2.33 -2.12 9.39
C VAL A 22 -3.02 -1.76 8.06
N PRO A 23 -3.97 -2.56 7.52
CA PRO A 23 -4.73 -2.15 6.33
C PRO A 23 -5.51 -0.85 6.53
N LEU A 24 -6.03 -0.64 7.75
CA LEU A 24 -6.76 0.57 8.10
C LEU A 24 -5.86 1.81 8.07
N ARG A 25 -4.65 1.73 8.63
CA ARG A 25 -3.66 2.81 8.63
C ARG A 25 -3.17 3.09 7.22
N ILE A 26 -2.83 2.06 6.44
CA ILE A 26 -2.44 2.21 5.02
C ILE A 26 -3.59 2.84 4.23
N GLY A 27 -4.83 2.44 4.49
CA GLY A 27 -6.04 3.03 3.92
C GLY A 27 -6.21 4.51 4.25
N ILE A 28 -6.12 4.88 5.53
CA ILE A 28 -6.20 6.28 6.01
C ILE A 28 -5.09 7.11 5.38
N THR A 29 -3.85 6.62 5.38
CA THR A 29 -2.70 7.30 4.77
C THR A 29 -2.90 7.51 3.27
N SER A 30 -3.39 6.48 2.56
CA SER A 30 -3.69 6.57 1.13
C SER A 30 -4.82 7.56 0.84
N ALA A 31 -5.79 7.67 1.74
CA ALA A 31 -6.87 8.63 1.62
C ALA A 31 -6.44 10.07 1.93
N LEU A 32 -5.60 10.28 2.95
CA LEU A 32 -5.00 11.60 3.18
C LEU A 32 -4.21 12.05 1.95
N GLN A 33 -3.51 11.12 1.31
CA GLN A 33 -2.83 11.38 0.04
C GLN A 33 -3.81 11.76 -1.08
N SER A 34 -4.95 11.07 -1.20
CA SER A 34 -5.93 11.37 -2.25
C SER A 34 -6.65 12.71 -2.03
N VAL A 35 -6.92 13.08 -0.76
CA VAL A 35 -7.38 14.42 -0.41
C VAL A 35 -6.33 15.46 -0.77
N GLY A 36 -5.05 15.21 -0.47
CA GLY A 36 -3.95 16.07 -0.86
C GLY A 36 -3.86 16.30 -2.37
N LEU A 37 -4.09 15.26 -3.18
CA LEU A 37 -4.17 15.37 -4.65
C LEU A 37 -5.34 16.24 -5.11
N VAL A 38 -6.53 16.08 -4.52
CA VAL A 38 -7.71 16.91 -4.86
C VAL A 38 -7.47 18.37 -4.50
N VAL A 39 -6.92 18.64 -3.31
CA VAL A 39 -6.55 20.00 -2.88
C VAL A 39 -5.49 20.60 -3.78
N GLY A 40 -4.44 19.83 -4.12
CA GLY A 40 -3.39 20.26 -5.05
C GLY A 40 -3.95 20.63 -6.43
N ASN A 41 -4.83 19.79 -6.99
CA ASN A 41 -5.50 20.07 -8.25
C ASN A 41 -6.37 21.34 -8.18
N LEU A 42 -7.06 21.57 -7.06
CA LEU A 42 -7.86 22.78 -6.87
C LEU A 42 -6.99 24.04 -6.81
N ILE A 43 -5.87 23.99 -6.08
CA ILE A 43 -4.91 25.09 -6.01
C ILE A 43 -4.32 25.37 -7.40
N ALA A 44 -3.91 24.33 -8.12
CA ALA A 44 -3.40 24.47 -9.49
C ALA A 44 -4.46 25.08 -10.42
N SER A 45 -5.72 24.63 -10.31
CA SER A 45 -6.84 25.17 -11.09
C SER A 45 -7.14 26.63 -10.78
N PHE A 46 -6.88 27.11 -9.56
CA PHE A 46 -7.08 28.52 -9.19
C PHE A 46 -6.05 29.44 -9.86
N PHE A 47 -4.83 28.95 -10.09
CA PHE A 47 -3.78 29.70 -10.76
C PHE A 47 -3.75 29.47 -12.29
N ALA A 48 -4.48 28.48 -12.79
CA ALA A 48 -4.55 28.17 -14.21
C ALA A 48 -5.37 29.24 -14.96
N VAL A 49 -4.70 30.04 -15.78
CA VAL A 49 -5.32 30.97 -16.75
C VAL A 49 -5.21 30.35 -18.13
N SER A 50 -6.22 30.48 -18.99
CA SER A 50 -6.16 29.91 -20.35
C SER A 50 -5.22 30.71 -21.26
N PRO A 51 -4.36 30.06 -22.08
CA PRO A 51 -3.38 30.78 -22.92
C PRO A 51 -4.03 31.64 -24.02
N LEU A 52 -5.30 31.39 -24.32
CA LEU A 52 -6.10 32.15 -25.29
C LEU A 52 -6.40 33.59 -24.83
N ILE A 53 -6.35 33.86 -23.52
CA ILE A 53 -6.64 35.19 -22.95
C ILE A 53 -5.36 36.04 -22.94
N SER A 54 -4.28 35.50 -22.36
CA SER A 54 -2.98 36.17 -22.28
C SER A 54 -1.89 35.15 -22.00
N VAL A 55 -0.89 35.09 -22.88
CA VAL A 55 0.28 34.20 -22.73
C VAL A 55 1.06 34.55 -21.46
N ARG A 56 1.19 35.84 -21.13
CA ARG A 56 1.96 36.30 -19.98
C ARG A 56 1.26 35.99 -18.66
N GLU A 57 -0.06 36.04 -18.62
CA GLU A 57 -0.83 35.65 -17.44
C GLU A 57 -0.86 34.13 -17.26
N HIS A 58 -0.90 33.37 -18.36
CA HIS A 58 -0.77 31.92 -18.34
C HIS A 58 0.57 31.46 -17.75
N GLU A 59 1.68 32.06 -18.22
CA GLU A 59 3.03 31.80 -17.70
C GLU A 59 3.13 32.17 -16.21
N ASN A 60 2.66 33.36 -15.83
CA ASN A 60 2.64 33.79 -14.43
C ASN A 60 1.80 32.87 -13.54
N GLY A 61 0.71 32.31 -14.06
CA GLY A 61 -0.12 31.31 -13.36
C GLY A 61 0.67 30.06 -13.01
N TYR A 62 1.42 29.49 -13.97
CA TYR A 62 2.28 28.33 -13.73
C TYR A 62 3.40 28.64 -12.74
N ILE A 63 4.07 29.80 -12.87
CA ILE A 63 5.13 30.21 -11.95
C ILE A 63 4.59 30.27 -10.51
N ARG A 64 3.38 30.83 -10.31
CA ARG A 64 2.73 30.90 -9.00
C ARG A 64 2.38 29.51 -8.46
N ALA A 65 1.84 28.62 -9.29
CA ALA A 65 1.50 27.26 -8.89
C ALA A 65 2.76 26.48 -8.43
N VAL A 66 3.84 26.57 -9.20
CA VAL A 66 5.13 25.95 -8.87
C VAL A 66 5.73 26.54 -7.59
N ALA A 67 5.62 27.85 -7.39
CA ALA A 67 6.08 28.48 -6.15
C ALA A 67 5.34 27.95 -4.91
N VAL A 68 4.03 27.74 -4.99
CA VAL A 68 3.24 27.13 -3.90
C VAL A 68 3.71 25.69 -3.62
N GLU A 69 3.96 24.90 -4.67
CA GLU A 69 4.51 23.54 -4.52
C GLU A 69 5.86 23.54 -3.79
N PHE A 70 6.78 24.42 -4.16
CA PHE A 70 8.08 24.55 -3.48
C PHE A 70 7.94 24.93 -2.01
N VAL A 71 7.01 25.84 -1.67
CA VAL A 71 6.77 26.23 -0.27
C VAL A 71 6.25 25.04 0.54
N LEU A 72 5.27 24.29 0.01
CA LEU A 72 4.75 23.09 0.67
C LEU A 72 5.81 22.00 0.81
N ALA A 73 6.64 21.80 -0.22
CA ALA A 73 7.75 20.85 -0.18
C ALA A 73 8.80 21.25 0.86
N PHE A 74 9.12 22.54 0.98
CA PHE A 74 10.05 23.04 1.99
C PHE A 74 9.52 22.84 3.41
N ILE A 75 8.23 23.11 3.65
CA ILE A 75 7.58 22.84 4.94
C ILE A 75 7.63 21.35 5.26
N ALA A 76 7.34 20.48 4.30
CA ALA A 76 7.40 19.03 4.50
C ALA A 76 8.83 18.54 4.79
N MET A 77 9.83 19.09 4.09
CA MET A 77 11.24 18.78 4.32
C MET A 77 11.71 19.27 5.69
N PHE A 78 11.33 20.48 6.10
CA PHE A 78 11.64 21.02 7.42
C PHE A 78 10.98 20.19 8.53
N TYR A 79 9.71 19.82 8.34
CA TYR A 79 9.02 18.90 9.25
C TYR A 79 9.74 17.55 9.35
N ALA A 80 10.15 16.97 8.22
CA ALA A 80 10.90 15.72 8.22
C ALA A 80 12.22 15.87 9.00
N PHE A 81 12.97 16.94 8.76
CA PHE A 81 14.24 17.20 9.45
C PHE A 81 14.08 17.35 10.97
N VAL A 82 13.00 17.99 11.45
CA VAL A 82 12.79 18.25 12.88
C VAL A 82 12.12 17.06 13.59
N CYS A 83 11.13 16.43 12.95
CA CYS A 83 10.25 15.46 13.59
C CYS A 83 10.58 14.00 13.28
N VAL A 84 11.20 13.70 12.13
CA VAL A 84 11.60 12.32 11.79
C VAL A 84 12.97 12.06 12.40
N ARG A 85 12.97 11.64 13.67
CA ARG A 85 14.16 11.23 14.39
C ARG A 85 14.56 9.82 13.93
N GLU A 86 15.82 9.62 13.56
CA GLU A 86 16.32 8.32 13.07
C GLU A 86 16.05 7.18 14.06
N THR A 87 15.28 6.18 13.62
CA THR A 87 14.86 4.99 14.39
C THR A 87 16.03 4.06 14.77
N HIS A 88 17.22 4.25 14.18
CA HIS A 88 18.34 3.30 14.26
C HIS A 88 18.96 3.11 15.66
N ARG A 89 18.54 3.85 16.69
CA ARG A 89 19.26 3.93 17.97
C ARG A 89 18.75 2.99 19.08
N ASN A 90 17.58 2.36 18.92
CA ASN A 90 16.91 1.66 20.03
C ASN A 90 16.61 0.16 19.81
N LEU A 91 17.42 -0.58 19.03
CA LEU A 91 17.27 -2.04 19.03
C LEU A 91 17.77 -2.66 20.35
N PRO A 92 16.98 -3.58 20.97
CA PRO A 92 17.41 -4.36 22.12
C PRO A 92 18.72 -5.13 21.81
N PRO A 93 19.62 -5.33 22.80
CA PRO A 93 20.93 -5.95 22.58
C PRO A 93 20.88 -7.36 21.94
N GLN A 94 19.74 -8.05 22.00
CA GLN A 94 19.54 -9.38 21.38
C GLN A 94 19.54 -9.36 19.85
N PHE A 95 19.15 -8.26 19.20
CA PHE A 95 19.11 -8.15 17.73
C PHE A 95 20.41 -7.57 17.14
N ARG A 96 21.25 -6.95 17.96
CA ARG A 96 22.51 -6.30 17.55
C ARG A 96 23.50 -7.27 16.90
N GLY A 97 23.50 -8.54 17.30
CA GLY A 97 24.44 -9.55 16.77
C GLY A 97 24.03 -10.19 15.44
N ARG A 98 22.74 -10.10 15.05
CA ARG A 98 22.24 -10.67 13.79
C ARG A 98 22.18 -9.64 12.68
N GLU A 99 21.84 -8.40 13.02
CA GLU A 99 21.89 -7.26 12.09
C GLU A 99 23.32 -6.78 11.83
N SER A 100 24.25 -6.89 12.78
CA SER A 100 25.64 -6.54 12.49
C SER A 100 26.18 -7.38 11.34
N VAL A 101 25.81 -8.65 11.21
CA VAL A 101 26.26 -9.48 10.07
C VAL A 101 25.54 -9.11 8.77
N SER A 102 24.23 -8.84 8.78
CA SER A 102 23.48 -8.49 7.56
C SER A 102 23.73 -7.06 7.08
N HIS A 103 23.70 -6.06 7.96
CA HIS A 103 24.03 -4.67 7.63
C HIS A 103 25.52 -4.46 7.37
N GLN A 104 26.43 -5.18 8.03
CA GLN A 104 27.86 -5.11 7.68
C GLN A 104 28.15 -5.87 6.38
N THR A 105 27.36 -6.87 5.99
CA THR A 105 27.48 -7.47 4.64
C THR A 105 26.92 -6.55 3.55
N ILE A 106 25.82 -5.82 3.81
CA ILE A 106 25.23 -4.85 2.86
C ILE A 106 26.04 -3.54 2.80
N CYS A 107 26.57 -3.05 3.93
CA CYS A 107 27.43 -1.88 4.00
C CYS A 107 28.90 -2.17 3.61
N ALA A 108 29.47 -3.34 3.91
CA ALA A 108 30.84 -3.67 3.49
C ALA A 108 30.93 -4.05 2.01
N SER A 109 29.83 -4.47 1.37
CA SER A 109 29.76 -4.58 -0.09
C SER A 109 29.54 -3.22 -0.78
N SER A 110 29.09 -2.19 -0.05
CA SER A 110 28.89 -0.83 -0.57
C SER A 110 29.97 0.19 -0.17
N LEU A 111 30.80 -0.10 0.82
CA LEU A 111 31.96 0.71 1.25
C LEU A 111 33.20 -0.18 1.42
N GLY A 112 33.64 -0.79 0.32
CA GLY A 112 35.04 -1.23 0.22
C GLY A 112 35.92 0.00 0.09
N GLU A 113 36.72 0.28 1.13
CA GLU A 113 37.69 1.37 1.17
C GLU A 113 38.56 1.42 -0.08
N THR A 114 38.63 2.57 -0.74
CA THR A 114 39.86 3.07 -1.38
C THR A 114 39.78 4.60 -1.49
N PRO A 115 40.93 5.29 -1.43
CA PRO A 115 41.04 6.64 -0.90
C PRO A 115 40.54 7.71 -1.86
N ALA A 116 40.28 8.89 -1.28
CA ALA A 116 39.89 10.13 -1.93
C ALA A 116 40.51 10.32 -3.33
N GLY A 117 39.69 10.28 -4.38
CA GLY A 117 40.14 10.59 -5.72
C GLY A 117 39.13 10.25 -6.82
N THR A 118 38.63 11.30 -7.48
CA THR A 118 38.05 11.31 -8.84
C THR A 118 36.66 10.68 -9.06
N GLY A 119 35.71 11.56 -9.38
CA GLY A 119 34.32 11.25 -9.72
C GLY A 119 34.14 10.50 -11.04
N SER A 120 32.90 10.08 -11.27
CA SER A 120 32.40 9.35 -12.45
C SER A 120 32.68 7.83 -12.50
N ARG A 121 32.74 7.16 -11.35
CA ARG A 121 32.46 5.71 -11.22
C ARG A 121 31.44 5.53 -10.10
N SER A 122 30.23 4.99 -10.29
CA SER A 122 29.58 4.50 -11.51
C SER A 122 28.07 4.44 -11.24
N CYS A 123 27.31 5.42 -11.71
CA CYS A 123 25.83 5.39 -11.69
C CYS A 123 25.29 4.07 -12.28
N ARG A 124 26.00 3.49 -13.26
CA ARG A 124 25.71 2.17 -13.82
C ARG A 124 25.84 1.02 -12.81
N LYS A 125 26.85 1.02 -11.93
CA LYS A 125 27.00 -0.01 -10.88
C LYS A 125 25.87 0.11 -9.84
N PHE A 126 25.55 1.35 -9.45
CA PHE A 126 24.44 1.62 -8.55
C PHE A 126 23.09 1.16 -9.13
N MET A 127 22.79 1.54 -10.37
CA MET A 127 21.60 1.07 -11.10
C MET A 127 21.54 -0.45 -11.23
N LYS A 128 22.68 -1.10 -11.51
CA LYS A 128 22.73 -2.57 -11.57
C LYS A 128 22.40 -3.22 -10.24
N SER A 129 22.95 -2.70 -9.14
CA SER A 129 22.66 -3.19 -7.79
C SER A 129 21.18 -3.00 -7.46
N PHE A 130 20.65 -1.82 -7.72
CA PHE A 130 19.24 -1.50 -7.46
C PHE A 130 18.27 -2.41 -8.24
N VAL A 131 18.54 -2.67 -9.52
CA VAL A 131 17.72 -3.59 -10.33
C VAL A 131 17.87 -5.03 -9.83
N TYR A 132 19.08 -5.44 -9.45
CA TYR A 132 19.32 -6.76 -8.87
C TYR A 132 18.51 -6.96 -7.59
N ASP A 133 18.51 -5.98 -6.68
CA ASP A 133 17.78 -6.04 -5.41
C ASP A 133 16.26 -6.19 -5.62
N ILE A 134 15.70 -5.56 -6.66
CA ILE A 134 14.28 -5.71 -7.02
C ILE A 134 14.01 -7.10 -7.59
N VAL A 135 14.85 -7.56 -8.52
CA VAL A 135 14.69 -8.88 -9.16
C VAL A 135 14.85 -10.00 -8.13
N GLU A 136 15.77 -9.86 -7.19
CA GLU A 136 16.00 -10.79 -6.09
C GLU A 136 14.70 -11.02 -5.30
N VAL A 137 14.04 -9.94 -4.87
CA VAL A 137 12.78 -10.03 -4.10
C VAL A 137 11.64 -10.68 -4.88
N LEU A 138 11.62 -10.56 -6.21
CA LEU A 138 10.62 -11.20 -7.07
C LEU A 138 10.92 -12.69 -7.34
N VAL A 139 12.19 -13.08 -7.28
CA VAL A 139 12.68 -14.41 -7.62
C VAL A 139 12.92 -15.29 -6.39
N GLU A 140 13.01 -14.69 -5.20
CA GLU A 140 13.27 -15.38 -3.93
C GLU A 140 12.36 -16.60 -3.74
N PRO A 141 12.92 -17.79 -3.47
CA PRO A 141 12.12 -19.00 -3.23
C PRO A 141 11.31 -18.83 -1.94
N ARG A 142 10.00 -19.04 -2.04
CA ARG A 142 9.07 -18.95 -0.91
C ARG A 142 8.25 -20.23 -0.78
N PRO A 143 7.88 -20.62 0.45
CA PRO A 143 7.10 -21.83 0.66
C PRO A 143 5.72 -21.73 -0.02
N GLY A 144 5.31 -22.85 -0.62
CA GLY A 144 4.02 -23.01 -1.29
C GLY A 144 3.88 -22.15 -2.55
N TRP A 145 2.70 -21.55 -2.71
CA TRP A 145 2.33 -20.77 -3.90
C TRP A 145 2.60 -19.27 -3.77
N THR A 146 3.19 -18.83 -2.66
CA THR A 146 3.33 -17.40 -2.31
C THR A 146 4.12 -16.61 -3.35
N ARG A 147 5.21 -17.17 -3.89
CA ARG A 147 6.01 -16.53 -4.96
C ARG A 147 5.18 -16.30 -6.22
N PHE A 148 4.41 -17.32 -6.62
CA PHE A 148 3.54 -17.23 -7.77
C PHE A 148 2.46 -16.17 -7.55
N CYS A 149 1.77 -16.22 -6.40
CA CYS A 149 0.75 -15.25 -5.98
C CYS A 149 1.27 -13.81 -5.95
N LEU A 150 2.51 -13.59 -5.48
CA LEU A 150 3.12 -12.26 -5.46
C LEU A 150 3.36 -11.73 -6.88
N ASN A 151 4.04 -12.51 -7.72
CA ASN A 151 4.39 -12.07 -9.07
C ASN A 151 3.13 -11.80 -9.90
N ILE A 152 2.12 -12.68 -9.82
CA ILE A 152 0.86 -12.48 -10.55
C ILE A 152 0.07 -11.28 -10.00
N SER A 153 0.12 -11.01 -8.68
CA SER A 153 -0.52 -9.83 -8.07
C SER A 153 0.11 -8.52 -8.55
N ILE A 154 1.44 -8.48 -8.73
CA ILE A 154 2.14 -7.32 -9.32
C ILE A 154 1.71 -7.13 -10.78
N CYS A 155 1.63 -8.22 -11.55
CA CYS A 155 1.12 -8.17 -12.93
C CYS A 155 -0.34 -7.69 -12.98
N PHE A 156 -1.19 -8.12 -12.08
CA PHE A 156 -2.59 -7.67 -12.01
C PHE A 156 -2.71 -6.22 -11.61
N PHE A 157 -1.89 -5.74 -10.67
CA PHE A 157 -1.81 -4.32 -10.37
C PHE A 157 -1.37 -3.51 -11.59
N PHE A 158 -0.40 -4.01 -12.37
CA PHE A 158 0.00 -3.38 -13.62
C PHE A 158 -1.15 -3.32 -14.64
N VAL A 159 -1.88 -4.42 -14.83
CA VAL A 159 -3.02 -4.47 -15.77
C VAL A 159 -4.17 -3.56 -15.31
N ASP A 160 -4.43 -3.50 -14.00
CA ASP A 160 -5.44 -2.61 -13.42
C ASP A 160 -5.11 -1.14 -13.69
N LEU A 161 -3.86 -0.73 -13.44
CA LEU A 161 -3.39 0.62 -13.78
C LEU A 161 -3.45 0.88 -15.29
N LEU A 162 -3.20 -0.14 -16.11
CA LEU A 162 -3.24 -0.01 -17.57
C LEU A 162 -4.67 0.32 -18.02
N ALA A 163 -5.68 -0.33 -17.46
CA ALA A 163 -7.08 -0.13 -17.80
C ALA A 163 -7.70 1.15 -17.18
N ALA A 164 -7.06 1.75 -16.18
CA ALA A 164 -7.56 2.94 -15.48
C ALA A 164 -7.26 4.28 -16.19
N ASP A 165 -7.24 4.30 -17.54
CA ASP A 165 -6.88 5.49 -18.32
C ASP A 165 -8.00 6.54 -18.34
N ASN A 166 -7.71 7.72 -17.77
CA ASN A 166 -8.65 8.84 -17.79
C ASN A 166 -8.59 9.62 -19.12
N GLN A 167 -7.50 9.52 -19.88
CA GLN A 167 -7.36 10.19 -21.18
C GLN A 167 -8.27 9.56 -22.22
N LEU A 168 -8.41 8.24 -22.20
CA LEU A 168 -9.34 7.53 -23.06
C LEU A 168 -10.79 8.02 -22.88
N LEU A 169 -11.21 8.26 -21.64
CA LEU A 169 -12.55 8.80 -21.35
C LEU A 169 -12.75 10.20 -21.92
N LEU A 170 -11.72 11.06 -21.84
CA LEU A 170 -11.77 12.39 -22.45
C LEU A 170 -12.01 12.30 -23.97
N LEU A 171 -11.32 11.38 -24.66
CA LEU A 171 -11.48 11.17 -26.10
C LEU A 171 -12.91 10.71 -26.46
N LEU A 172 -13.51 9.85 -25.64
CA LEU A 172 -14.89 9.37 -25.85
C LEU A 172 -15.91 10.51 -25.72
N VAL A 173 -15.85 11.28 -24.62
CA VAL A 173 -16.88 12.30 -24.31
C VAL A 173 -16.80 13.53 -25.21
N LYS A 174 -15.65 13.76 -25.86
CA LYS A 174 -15.47 14.84 -26.84
C LYS A 174 -16.12 14.58 -28.18
N ARG A 175 -16.57 13.36 -28.44
CA ARG A 175 -17.23 13.00 -29.70
C ARG A 175 -18.75 13.17 -29.60
N TYR A 176 -19.39 13.43 -30.74
CA TYR A 176 -20.83 13.18 -30.91
C TYR A 176 -21.14 11.70 -30.59
N PRO A 177 -22.19 11.37 -29.80
CA PRO A 177 -23.34 12.21 -29.40
C PRO A 177 -23.19 12.99 -28.09
N PHE A 178 -22.07 12.89 -27.37
CA PHE A 178 -21.92 13.51 -26.04
C PHE A 178 -21.56 14.99 -26.12
N ASP A 179 -20.57 15.33 -26.96
CA ASP A 179 -20.07 16.69 -27.20
C ASP A 179 -19.86 17.50 -25.90
N TRP A 180 -19.16 16.90 -24.92
CA TRP A 180 -18.97 17.53 -23.62
C TRP A 180 -18.06 18.76 -23.70
N SER A 181 -18.48 19.83 -23.03
CA SER A 181 -17.62 20.98 -22.75
C SER A 181 -16.48 20.58 -21.80
N ASP A 182 -15.35 21.29 -21.88
CA ASP A 182 -14.21 21.05 -20.97
C ASP A 182 -14.60 21.21 -19.51
N THR A 183 -15.52 22.15 -19.24
CA THR A 183 -16.08 22.39 -17.91
C THR A 183 -16.85 21.16 -17.39
N MET A 184 -17.68 20.54 -18.23
CA MET A 184 -18.47 19.37 -17.84
C MET A 184 -17.58 18.16 -17.54
N PHE A 185 -16.59 17.90 -18.39
CA PHE A 185 -15.61 16.84 -18.15
C PHE A 185 -14.81 17.09 -16.85
N THR A 186 -14.45 18.34 -16.58
CA THR A 186 -13.75 18.72 -15.35
C THR A 186 -14.60 18.42 -14.11
N TYR A 187 -15.87 18.83 -14.10
CA TYR A 187 -16.78 18.51 -12.98
C TYR A 187 -16.97 17.01 -12.79
N PHE A 188 -17.16 16.27 -13.87
CA PHE A 188 -17.27 14.80 -13.81
C PHE A 188 -16.00 14.17 -13.23
N SER A 189 -14.82 14.59 -13.71
CA SER A 189 -13.53 14.07 -13.26
C SER A 189 -13.29 14.38 -11.79
N LEU A 190 -13.61 15.59 -11.33
CA LEU A 190 -13.56 15.98 -9.92
C LEU A 190 -14.49 15.09 -9.08
N LEU A 191 -15.75 14.94 -9.47
CA LEU A 191 -16.71 14.11 -8.75
C LEU A 191 -16.26 12.64 -8.67
N LYS A 192 -15.78 12.08 -9.78
CA LYS A 192 -15.23 10.72 -9.85
C LYS A 192 -14.03 10.54 -8.92
N ASN A 193 -13.10 11.49 -8.90
CA ASN A 193 -11.92 11.44 -8.04
C ASN A 193 -12.29 11.59 -6.56
N VAL A 194 -13.22 12.49 -6.21
CA VAL A 194 -13.74 12.61 -4.85
C VAL A 194 -14.44 11.32 -4.41
N ALA A 195 -15.27 10.74 -5.26
CA ALA A 195 -15.93 9.45 -4.99
C ALA A 195 -14.90 8.35 -4.75
N SER A 196 -13.89 8.23 -5.61
CA SER A 196 -12.78 7.28 -5.42
C SER A 196 -12.03 7.50 -4.10
N SER A 197 -11.76 8.75 -3.74
CA SER A 197 -11.09 9.10 -2.47
C SER A 197 -11.92 8.72 -1.24
N LEU A 198 -13.24 8.92 -1.28
CA LEU A 198 -14.13 8.48 -0.21
C LEU A 198 -14.14 6.94 -0.08
N GLY A 199 -14.12 6.24 -1.22
CA GLY A 199 -13.99 4.79 -1.26
C GLY A 199 -12.74 4.27 -0.56
N MET A 200 -11.59 4.91 -0.81
CA MET A 200 -10.32 4.57 -0.16
C MET A 200 -10.38 4.61 1.37
N ILE A 201 -11.26 5.43 1.97
CA ILE A 201 -11.45 5.55 3.42
C ILE A 201 -12.48 4.52 3.91
N LEU A 202 -13.67 4.54 3.29
CA LEU A 202 -14.82 3.84 3.83
C LEU A 202 -14.67 2.31 3.73
N PHE A 203 -14.10 1.79 2.64
CA PHE A 203 -13.98 0.34 2.46
C PHE A 203 -13.04 -0.33 3.47
N PRO A 204 -11.82 0.17 3.73
CA PRO A 204 -10.98 -0.35 4.80
C PRO A 204 -11.63 -0.28 6.19
N ILE A 205 -12.40 0.78 6.48
CA ILE A 205 -13.15 0.88 7.74
C ILE A 205 -14.22 -0.20 7.83
N VAL A 206 -15.06 -0.34 6.80
CA VAL A 206 -16.14 -1.33 6.77
C VAL A 206 -15.58 -2.73 6.92
N ILE A 207 -14.53 -3.09 6.16
CA ILE A 207 -13.97 -4.45 6.22
C ILE A 207 -13.18 -4.70 7.52
N SER A 208 -12.67 -3.66 8.19
CA SER A 208 -12.02 -3.81 9.50
C SER A 208 -12.99 -4.38 10.53
N LYS A 209 -14.29 -4.02 10.43
CA LYS A 209 -15.38 -4.47 11.31
C LYS A 209 -15.87 -5.88 11.00
N THR A 210 -15.56 -6.42 9.83
CA THR A 210 -16.00 -7.77 9.43
C THR A 210 -14.97 -8.83 9.86
N SER A 211 -15.42 -10.03 10.23
CA SER A 211 -14.55 -11.16 10.61
C SER A 211 -14.07 -12.01 9.41
N CYS A 212 -14.15 -11.49 8.19
CA CYS A 212 -13.75 -12.25 7.00
C CYS A 212 -12.24 -12.52 6.94
N LEU A 213 -11.87 -13.73 6.53
CA LEU A 213 -10.50 -14.09 6.18
C LEU A 213 -10.09 -13.38 4.88
N GLY A 214 -8.82 -12.98 4.79
CA GLY A 214 -8.28 -12.38 3.55
C GLY A 214 -8.86 -11.00 3.20
N LYS A 215 -9.13 -10.14 4.19
CA LYS A 215 -9.72 -8.78 4.01
C LYS A 215 -9.12 -7.99 2.83
N ASP A 216 -7.79 -7.92 2.75
CA ASP A 216 -7.12 -7.16 1.68
C ASP A 216 -7.42 -7.73 0.28
N SER A 217 -7.47 -9.06 0.14
CA SER A 217 -7.81 -9.68 -1.13
C SER A 217 -9.29 -9.52 -1.49
N LEU A 218 -10.20 -9.49 -0.50
CA LEU A 218 -11.62 -9.23 -0.75
C LEU A 218 -11.82 -7.79 -1.23
N LEU A 219 -11.12 -6.82 -0.63
CA LEU A 219 -11.11 -5.42 -1.07
C LEU A 219 -10.68 -5.30 -2.54
N ILE A 220 -9.59 -5.98 -2.93
CA ILE A 220 -9.13 -6.00 -4.33
C ILE A 220 -10.24 -6.56 -5.24
N MET A 221 -10.84 -7.69 -4.89
CA MET A 221 -11.88 -8.31 -5.72
C MET A 221 -13.10 -7.41 -5.92
N VAL A 222 -13.61 -6.78 -4.84
CA VAL A 222 -14.75 -5.85 -4.93
C VAL A 222 -14.40 -4.63 -5.78
N GLY A 223 -13.21 -4.07 -5.58
CA GLY A 223 -12.75 -2.91 -6.33
C GLY A 223 -12.58 -3.21 -7.82
N VAL A 224 -11.88 -4.29 -8.16
CA VAL A 224 -11.65 -4.72 -9.55
C VAL A 224 -12.97 -5.06 -10.24
N LEU A 225 -13.91 -5.72 -9.56
CA LEU A 225 -15.24 -5.99 -10.11
C LEU A 225 -15.98 -4.69 -10.44
N ALA A 226 -15.94 -3.71 -9.54
CA ALA A 226 -16.54 -2.42 -9.78
C ALA A 226 -15.86 -1.66 -10.94
N SER A 227 -14.53 -1.74 -11.04
CA SER A 227 -13.76 -1.20 -12.17
C SER A 227 -14.17 -1.86 -13.50
N CYS A 228 -14.35 -3.18 -13.51
CA CYS A 228 -14.85 -3.91 -14.67
C CYS A 228 -16.26 -3.45 -15.10
N VAL A 229 -17.19 -3.35 -14.14
CA VAL A 229 -18.55 -2.85 -14.39
C VAL A 229 -18.50 -1.42 -14.91
N GLN A 230 -17.67 -0.57 -14.32
CA GLN A 230 -17.45 0.81 -14.77
C GLN A 230 -16.98 0.86 -16.23
N SER A 231 -15.93 0.12 -16.60
CA SER A 231 -15.42 0.09 -17.97
C SER A 231 -16.43 -0.50 -18.96
N THR A 232 -17.19 -1.51 -18.53
CA THR A 232 -18.27 -2.08 -19.35
C THR A 232 -19.37 -1.05 -19.61
N LEU A 233 -19.77 -0.29 -18.58
CA LEU A 233 -20.75 0.79 -18.74
C LEU A 233 -20.24 1.91 -19.64
N PHE A 234 -18.96 2.28 -19.57
CA PHE A 234 -18.37 3.22 -20.54
C PHE A 234 -18.39 2.68 -21.96
N SER A 235 -18.13 1.39 -22.16
CA SER A 235 -18.18 0.76 -23.49
C SER A 235 -19.57 0.83 -24.15
N PHE A 236 -20.63 0.70 -23.36
CA PHE A 236 -22.02 0.72 -23.85
C PHE A 236 -22.72 2.06 -23.61
N ALA A 237 -21.96 3.12 -23.29
CA ALA A 237 -22.51 4.44 -23.06
C ALA A 237 -23.09 5.02 -24.36
N ASN A 238 -24.41 5.24 -24.35
CA ASN A 238 -25.12 5.95 -25.40
C ASN A 238 -25.57 7.35 -24.96
N ASN A 239 -25.64 7.59 -23.65
CA ASN A 239 -26.11 8.83 -23.04
C ASN A 239 -25.21 9.24 -21.87
N SER A 240 -25.05 10.55 -21.65
CA SER A 240 -24.21 11.09 -20.56
C SER A 240 -24.60 10.55 -19.18
N ALA A 241 -25.89 10.25 -18.97
CA ALA A 241 -26.39 9.66 -17.71
C ALA A 241 -25.71 8.32 -17.37
N LEU A 242 -25.44 7.46 -18.37
CA LEU A 242 -24.77 6.18 -18.13
C LEU A 242 -23.31 6.39 -17.70
N ILE A 243 -22.65 7.42 -18.23
CA ILE A 243 -21.29 7.80 -17.85
C ILE A 243 -21.25 8.29 -16.39
N PHE A 244 -22.25 9.07 -15.95
CA PHE A 244 -22.37 9.48 -14.54
C PHE A 244 -22.60 8.29 -13.61
N ILE A 245 -23.49 7.35 -13.98
CA ILE A 245 -23.71 6.11 -13.21
C ILE A 245 -22.43 5.29 -13.13
N ALA A 246 -21.71 5.13 -14.25
CA ALA A 246 -20.41 4.46 -14.29
C ALA A 246 -19.38 5.15 -13.39
N GLY A 247 -19.37 6.48 -13.35
CA GLY A 247 -18.53 7.26 -12.44
C GLY A 247 -18.83 6.99 -10.95
N GLY A 248 -20.07 6.61 -10.61
CA GLY A 248 -20.43 6.17 -9.26
C GLY A 248 -19.69 4.91 -8.81
N PHE A 249 -19.41 3.97 -9.72
CA PHE A 249 -18.63 2.76 -9.42
C PHE A 249 -17.16 3.07 -9.10
N SER A 250 -16.65 4.26 -9.43
CA SER A 250 -15.32 4.68 -8.99
C SER A 250 -15.20 4.80 -7.47
N PHE A 251 -16.31 4.98 -6.75
CA PHE A 251 -16.33 4.87 -5.29
C PHE A 251 -15.83 3.50 -4.81
N LEU A 252 -16.33 2.41 -5.41
CA LEU A 252 -15.90 1.05 -5.09
C LEU A 252 -14.49 0.77 -5.61
N ALA A 253 -14.16 1.20 -6.83
CA ALA A 253 -12.84 1.01 -7.43
C ALA A 253 -11.73 1.75 -6.68
N GLY A 254 -12.04 2.81 -5.93
CA GLY A 254 -11.07 3.52 -5.08
C GLY A 254 -10.36 2.62 -4.07
N ALA A 255 -10.99 1.53 -3.63
CA ALA A 255 -10.40 0.60 -2.66
C ALA A 255 -9.21 -0.22 -3.22
N ILE A 256 -9.04 -0.33 -4.54
CA ILE A 256 -8.04 -1.20 -5.17
C ILE A 256 -6.62 -0.82 -4.76
N ALA A 257 -6.29 0.46 -4.88
CA ALA A 257 -4.94 0.96 -4.63
C ALA A 257 -4.46 0.77 -3.17
N PRO A 258 -5.23 1.14 -2.12
CA PRO A 258 -4.82 0.86 -0.74
C PRO A 258 -4.81 -0.65 -0.44
N ALA A 259 -5.69 -1.44 -1.05
CA ALA A 259 -5.76 -2.88 -0.82
C ALA A 259 -4.52 -3.62 -1.37
N TYR A 260 -4.02 -3.27 -2.56
CA TYR A 260 -2.74 -3.81 -3.02
C TYR A 260 -1.57 -3.40 -2.12
N ARG A 261 -1.58 -2.16 -1.59
CA ARG A 261 -0.53 -1.69 -0.67
C ARG A 261 -0.53 -2.41 0.67
N SER A 262 -1.67 -2.92 1.15
CA SER A 262 -1.71 -3.76 2.35
C SER A 262 -1.52 -5.25 2.05
N PHE A 263 -1.91 -5.70 0.85
CA PHE A 263 -1.89 -7.11 0.46
C PHE A 263 -0.48 -7.63 0.15
N LEU A 264 0.28 -6.95 -0.72
CA LEU A 264 1.57 -7.49 -1.17
C LEU A 264 2.67 -7.53 -0.09
N PRO A 265 2.80 -6.52 0.81
CA PRO A 265 3.77 -6.58 1.90
C PRO A 265 3.59 -7.77 2.84
N ARG A 266 2.39 -8.40 2.86
CA ARG A 266 2.14 -9.60 3.65
C ARG A 266 2.72 -10.87 3.05
N MET A 267 3.09 -10.84 1.76
CA MET A 267 3.68 -11.98 1.07
C MET A 267 5.20 -11.99 1.12
N VAL A 268 5.82 -10.84 1.44
CA VAL A 268 7.27 -10.64 1.53
C VAL A 268 7.74 -10.61 2.98
N ALA A 269 9.02 -10.88 3.19
CA ALA A 269 9.65 -10.60 4.48
C ALA A 269 9.74 -9.07 4.69
N LYS A 270 9.79 -8.64 5.95
CA LYS A 270 9.68 -7.21 6.30
C LYS A 270 10.84 -6.38 5.76
N GLU A 271 12.02 -7.00 5.74
CA GLU A 271 13.27 -6.44 5.23
C GLU A 271 13.20 -6.20 3.71
N GLU A 272 12.26 -6.85 3.03
CA GLU A 272 12.06 -6.78 1.58
C GLU A 272 10.92 -5.84 1.19
N THR A 273 10.11 -5.36 2.14
CA THR A 273 8.93 -4.52 1.88
C THR A 273 9.30 -3.23 1.15
N ALA A 274 10.40 -2.57 1.52
CA ALA A 274 10.85 -1.35 0.86
C ALA A 274 11.23 -1.60 -0.62
N ARG A 275 11.90 -2.73 -0.89
CA ARG A 275 12.27 -3.16 -2.25
C ARG A 275 11.02 -3.49 -3.09
N LEU A 276 10.03 -4.15 -2.49
CA LEU A 276 8.73 -4.40 -3.13
C LEU A 276 7.99 -3.09 -3.47
N PHE A 277 7.91 -2.13 -2.55
CA PHE A 277 7.27 -0.85 -2.81
C PHE A 277 7.99 -0.02 -3.88
N THR A 278 9.29 -0.23 -4.01
CA THR A 278 10.09 0.35 -5.09
C THR A 278 9.66 -0.21 -6.45
N ALA A 279 9.48 -1.53 -6.58
CA ALA A 279 8.92 -2.15 -7.78
C ALA A 279 7.53 -1.60 -8.11
N PHE A 280 6.67 -1.43 -7.10
CA PHE A 280 5.35 -0.80 -7.22
C PHE A 280 5.42 0.62 -7.78
N SER A 281 6.42 1.40 -7.36
CA SER A 281 6.62 2.78 -7.81
C SER A 281 7.02 2.83 -9.29
N ILE A 282 7.88 1.91 -9.73
CA ILE A 282 8.28 1.81 -11.15
C ILE A 282 7.07 1.49 -12.02
N VAL A 283 6.25 0.53 -11.59
CA VAL A 283 5.00 0.17 -12.27
C VAL A 283 4.05 1.37 -12.37
N LEU A 284 3.87 2.12 -11.28
CA LEU A 284 3.01 3.32 -11.26
C LEU A 284 3.45 4.41 -12.24
N ILE A 285 4.75 4.57 -12.47
CA ILE A 285 5.30 5.60 -13.35
C ILE A 285 5.24 5.15 -14.82
N PHE A 286 5.57 3.89 -15.09
CA PHE A 286 5.67 3.38 -16.46
C PHE A 286 4.30 3.05 -17.06
N CYS A 287 3.37 2.54 -16.24
CA CYS A 287 2.10 2.03 -16.72
C CYS A 287 1.22 3.08 -17.44
N PRO A 288 1.04 4.33 -16.95
CA PRO A 288 0.23 5.34 -17.64
C PRO A 288 0.74 5.67 -19.04
N ILE A 289 2.07 5.66 -19.24
CA ILE A 289 2.70 5.90 -20.55
C ILE A 289 2.32 4.79 -21.52
N LEU A 290 2.44 3.54 -21.08
CA LEU A 290 2.06 2.39 -21.91
C LEU A 290 0.56 2.35 -22.18
N SER A 291 -0.25 2.68 -21.17
CA SER A 291 -1.70 2.76 -21.26
C SER A 291 -2.13 3.74 -22.36
N ALA A 292 -1.61 4.97 -22.32
CA ALA A 292 -1.89 5.98 -23.33
C ALA A 292 -1.50 5.49 -24.74
N VAL A 293 -0.34 4.87 -24.91
CA VAL A 293 0.08 4.33 -26.21
C VAL A 293 -0.86 3.22 -26.70
N LEU A 294 -1.24 2.28 -25.84
CA LEU A 294 -2.09 1.16 -26.23
C LEU A 294 -3.52 1.60 -26.50
N PHE A 295 -4.13 2.34 -25.58
CA PHE A 295 -5.54 2.71 -25.66
C PHE A 295 -5.81 3.84 -26.65
N ASN A 296 -4.92 4.83 -26.80
CA ASN A 296 -5.11 5.85 -27.83
C ASN A 296 -5.01 5.27 -29.24
N ASN A 297 -4.06 4.35 -29.48
CA ASN A 297 -3.95 3.67 -30.76
C ASN A 297 -5.14 2.74 -31.03
N THR A 298 -5.58 1.99 -30.01
CA THR A 298 -6.77 1.14 -30.13
C THR A 298 -8.01 1.96 -30.42
N PHE A 299 -8.22 3.05 -29.67
CA PHE A 299 -9.34 3.98 -29.89
C PHE A 299 -9.31 4.57 -31.29
N ASN A 300 -8.13 5.00 -31.76
CA ASN A 300 -7.97 5.53 -33.12
C ASN A 300 -8.28 4.49 -34.19
N ALA A 301 -7.86 3.24 -34.00
CA ALA A 301 -8.14 2.17 -34.95
C ALA A 301 -9.62 1.75 -34.98
N THR A 302 -10.33 1.88 -33.84
CA THR A 302 -11.73 1.44 -33.72
C THR A 302 -12.74 2.58 -33.74
N MET A 303 -12.29 3.83 -33.92
CA MET A 303 -13.17 5.01 -33.81
C MET A 303 -14.34 4.98 -34.80
N ASP A 304 -14.11 4.50 -36.03
CA ASP A 304 -15.14 4.52 -37.08
C ASP A 304 -16.19 3.41 -36.91
N ALA A 305 -15.77 2.26 -36.36
CA ALA A 305 -16.66 1.12 -36.16
C ALA A 305 -17.41 1.21 -34.82
N TRP A 306 -16.69 1.33 -33.70
CA TRP A 306 -17.28 1.42 -32.37
C TRP A 306 -16.34 2.09 -31.37
N PRO A 307 -16.60 3.36 -30.97
CA PRO A 307 -15.73 4.09 -30.05
C PRO A 307 -15.68 3.49 -28.63
N GLY A 308 -16.73 2.75 -28.24
CA GLY A 308 -16.79 2.05 -26.96
C GLY A 308 -15.85 0.84 -26.86
N PHE A 309 -15.36 0.33 -27.99
CA PHE A 309 -14.57 -0.90 -28.03
C PHE A 309 -13.29 -0.84 -27.17
N ALA A 310 -12.60 0.30 -27.14
CA ALA A 310 -11.41 0.47 -26.31
C ALA A 310 -11.71 0.26 -24.81
N PHE A 311 -12.89 0.68 -24.33
CA PHE A 311 -13.32 0.42 -22.96
C PHE A 311 -13.72 -1.04 -22.74
N LEU A 312 -14.23 -1.73 -23.76
CA LEU A 312 -14.49 -3.17 -23.70
C LEU A 312 -13.18 -3.96 -23.54
N VAL A 313 -12.12 -3.56 -24.25
CA VAL A 313 -10.78 -4.14 -24.07
C VAL A 313 -10.31 -3.94 -22.63
N GLY A 314 -10.45 -2.72 -22.08
CA GLY A 314 -10.16 -2.45 -20.68
C GLY A 314 -10.99 -3.32 -19.72
N ALA A 315 -12.29 -3.50 -19.98
CA ALA A 315 -13.16 -4.37 -19.20
C ALA A 315 -12.74 -5.85 -19.27
N SER A 316 -12.29 -6.32 -20.44
CA SER A 316 -11.79 -7.69 -20.60
C SER A 316 -10.52 -7.94 -19.78
N PHE A 317 -9.61 -6.97 -19.72
CA PHE A 317 -8.42 -7.02 -18.87
C PHE A 317 -8.80 -7.03 -17.39
N GLN A 318 -9.74 -6.17 -16.98
CA GLN A 318 -10.27 -6.16 -15.61
C GLN A 318 -10.96 -7.47 -15.24
N MET A 319 -11.69 -8.12 -16.16
CA MET A 319 -12.27 -9.45 -15.94
C MET A 319 -11.21 -10.52 -15.71
N ILE A 320 -10.12 -10.50 -16.48
CA ILE A 320 -8.99 -11.43 -16.28
C ILE A 320 -8.37 -11.21 -14.90
N VAL A 321 -8.16 -9.95 -14.50
CA VAL A 321 -7.66 -9.62 -13.17
C VAL A 321 -8.62 -10.10 -12.08
N PHE A 322 -9.93 -9.93 -12.26
CA PHE A 322 -10.93 -10.39 -11.29
C PHE A 322 -10.90 -11.91 -11.11
N ILE A 323 -10.93 -12.67 -12.20
CA ILE A 323 -10.86 -14.14 -12.16
C ILE A 323 -9.53 -14.59 -11.53
N GLY A 324 -8.43 -13.96 -11.93
CA GLY A 324 -7.11 -14.23 -11.38
C GLY A 324 -7.04 -13.93 -9.88
N GLN A 325 -7.63 -12.83 -9.41
CA GLN A 325 -7.67 -12.49 -7.99
C GLN A 325 -8.49 -13.50 -7.19
N ILE A 326 -9.56 -14.06 -7.76
CA ILE A 326 -10.30 -15.18 -7.15
C ILE A 326 -9.39 -16.40 -6.99
N VAL A 327 -8.60 -16.74 -8.02
CA VAL A 327 -7.63 -17.85 -7.96
C VAL A 327 -6.59 -17.61 -6.88
N ILE A 328 -5.99 -16.40 -6.82
CA ILE A 328 -5.05 -16.03 -5.76
C ILE A 328 -5.71 -16.15 -4.38
N HIS A 329 -6.95 -15.68 -4.24
CA HIS A 329 -7.69 -15.76 -2.99
C HIS A 329 -7.87 -17.20 -2.52
N ARG A 330 -8.17 -18.12 -3.44
CA ARG A 330 -8.27 -19.56 -3.14
C ARG A 330 -6.91 -20.17 -2.79
N LEU A 331 -5.85 -19.83 -3.53
CA LEU A 331 -4.49 -20.33 -3.28
C LEU A 331 -3.93 -19.86 -1.92
N MET A 332 -4.26 -18.64 -1.51
CA MET A 332 -3.79 -18.04 -0.26
C MET A 332 -4.69 -18.38 0.95
N TRP A 333 -5.82 -19.07 0.73
CA TRP A 333 -6.74 -19.47 1.79
C TRP A 333 -6.07 -20.24 2.94
N PRO A 334 -5.21 -21.26 2.69
CA PRO A 334 -4.56 -22.00 3.77
C PRO A 334 -3.71 -21.11 4.66
N MET A 335 -2.99 -20.15 4.06
CA MET A 335 -2.14 -19.20 4.79
C MET A 335 -2.98 -18.30 5.70
N TRP A 336 -4.12 -17.79 5.23
CA TRP A 336 -5.00 -16.97 6.06
C TRP A 336 -5.69 -17.77 7.16
N SER A 337 -6.03 -19.02 6.91
CA SER A 337 -6.57 -19.92 7.92
C SER A 337 -5.56 -20.15 9.04
N SER A 338 -4.30 -20.46 8.70
CA SER A 338 -3.24 -20.63 9.71
C SER A 338 -2.96 -19.35 10.49
N GLU A 339 -3.01 -18.19 9.84
CA GLU A 339 -2.81 -16.90 10.50
C GLU A 339 -3.99 -16.58 11.44
N HIS A 340 -5.21 -16.96 11.08
CA HIS A 340 -6.38 -16.82 11.94
C HIS A 340 -6.29 -17.72 13.17
N GLU A 341 -5.89 -18.99 13.00
CA GLU A 341 -5.75 -19.94 14.09
C GLU A 341 -4.68 -19.51 15.10
N GLN A 342 -3.50 -19.09 14.62
CA GLN A 342 -2.45 -18.51 15.45
C GLN A 342 -2.86 -17.22 16.18
N ARG A 343 -3.86 -16.51 15.68
CA ARG A 343 -4.41 -15.33 16.36
C ARG A 343 -5.35 -15.75 17.48
N VAL A 344 -6.26 -16.69 17.22
CA VAL A 344 -7.19 -17.21 18.23
C VAL A 344 -6.41 -17.82 19.40
N GLN A 345 -5.43 -18.69 19.13
CA GLN A 345 -4.61 -19.32 20.18
C GLN A 345 -3.85 -18.30 21.04
N ARG A 346 -3.36 -17.20 20.45
CA ARG A 346 -2.68 -16.13 21.21
C ARG A 346 -3.63 -15.32 22.08
N LEU A 347 -4.86 -15.09 21.63
CA LEU A 347 -5.87 -14.42 22.44
C LEU A 347 -6.25 -15.28 23.65
N GLU A 348 -6.45 -16.59 23.43
CA GLU A 348 -6.71 -17.55 24.51
C GLU A 348 -5.54 -17.62 25.51
N THR A 349 -4.30 -17.56 25.04
CA THR A 349 -3.12 -17.54 25.93
C THR A 349 -3.05 -16.26 26.76
N ASN A 350 -3.26 -15.09 26.15
CA ASN A 350 -3.24 -13.82 26.86
C ASN A 350 -4.39 -13.70 27.87
N GLU A 351 -5.57 -14.20 27.53
CA GLU A 351 -6.73 -14.21 28.42
C GLU A 351 -6.48 -15.13 29.63
N ALA A 352 -5.84 -16.28 29.42
CA ALA A 352 -5.41 -17.15 30.51
C ALA A 352 -4.34 -16.50 31.42
N ASP A 353 -3.39 -15.75 30.85
CA ASP A 353 -2.39 -15.01 31.61
C ASP A 353 -3.02 -13.87 32.44
N ASP A 354 -4.01 -13.16 31.88
CA ASP A 354 -4.76 -12.11 32.58
C ASP A 354 -5.63 -12.71 33.72
N GLU A 355 -6.30 -13.85 33.49
CA GLU A 355 -7.07 -14.55 34.53
C GLU A 355 -6.19 -15.08 35.67
N LEU A 356 -4.98 -15.58 35.37
CA LEU A 356 -3.99 -15.96 36.39
C LEU A 356 -3.49 -14.75 37.19
N SER A 357 -3.37 -13.58 36.55
CA SER A 357 -2.90 -12.35 37.19
C SER A 357 -3.98 -11.69 38.06
N ASP A 358 -5.27 -11.78 37.68
CA ASP A 358 -6.41 -11.27 38.46
C ASP A 358 -6.85 -12.25 39.57
N GLY A 359 -6.71 -13.57 39.35
CA GLY A 359 -6.98 -14.60 40.37
C GLY A 359 -6.05 -14.53 41.59
N GLN A 360 -4.93 -13.82 41.48
CA GLN A 360 -4.02 -13.53 42.59
C GLN A 360 -4.32 -12.21 43.32
N GLN A 361 -5.37 -11.48 42.94
CA GLN A 361 -5.80 -10.23 43.60
C GLN A 361 -7.30 -10.20 43.93
N SER A 362 -7.74 -10.91 45.00
CA SER A 362 -8.82 -10.48 45.94
C SER A 362 -9.15 -11.52 47.03
N PRO A 363 -9.66 -11.14 48.23
CA PRO A 363 -9.35 -9.97 49.05
C PRO A 363 -8.83 -10.42 50.44
N VAL A 364 -7.66 -9.95 50.87
CA VAL A 364 -7.31 -9.95 52.30
C VAL A 364 -7.86 -8.67 52.89
N ALA A 365 -8.94 -8.79 53.67
CA ALA A 365 -9.41 -7.74 54.54
C ALA A 365 -8.46 -7.59 55.73
N SER A 366 -7.90 -6.40 55.94
CA SER A 366 -7.77 -5.72 57.24
C SER A 366 -7.00 -4.40 57.09
N ASP A 367 -7.73 -3.31 57.34
CA ASP A 367 -7.36 -2.20 58.23
C ASP A 367 -6.11 -1.33 57.99
N ILE A 368 -6.42 -0.02 57.87
CA ILE A 368 -5.75 1.16 58.45
C ILE A 368 -4.95 2.10 57.53
N ASP A 369 -5.48 3.33 57.53
CA ASP A 369 -4.92 4.68 57.42
C ASP A 369 -4.52 5.35 56.11
N ALA A 370 -5.07 6.56 56.02
CA ALA A 370 -4.78 7.65 55.12
C ALA A 370 -3.34 8.16 55.27
N THR A 371 -2.66 8.50 54.16
CA THR A 371 -2.27 9.89 53.81
C THR A 371 -1.33 9.92 52.59
N THR A 372 -1.65 10.82 51.66
CA THR A 372 -0.73 11.80 51.04
C THR A 372 0.59 11.30 50.41
N SER A 373 0.55 11.24 49.07
CA SER A 373 1.45 11.97 48.16
C SER A 373 2.70 11.28 47.54
N THR A 374 2.77 11.50 46.23
CA THR A 374 3.93 11.82 45.39
C THR A 374 4.92 10.73 44.94
N VAL A 375 5.27 10.88 43.65
CA VAL A 375 6.51 10.53 42.94
C VAL A 375 6.63 9.15 42.29
N SER A 376 6.98 9.21 40.99
CA SER A 376 7.86 8.29 40.25
C SER A 376 7.35 6.89 39.91
N ARG A 377 6.75 6.77 38.71
CA ARG A 377 6.85 5.54 37.92
C ARG A 377 8.11 5.62 37.07
N SER A 378 9.20 5.06 37.59
CA SER A 378 10.35 4.65 36.80
C SER A 378 10.85 3.29 37.27
N LEU A 379 10.79 2.32 36.35
CA LEU A 379 11.72 1.19 36.17
C LEU A 379 11.93 0.16 37.29
N SER A 380 12.23 -1.07 36.83
CA SER A 380 12.66 -2.26 37.57
C SER A 380 11.46 -3.09 38.12
N ASN A 381 11.30 -4.39 37.91
CA ASN A 381 12.25 -5.47 37.67
C ASN A 381 11.59 -6.61 36.87
N VAL A 382 12.27 -7.15 35.85
CA VAL A 382 12.11 -8.55 35.44
C VAL A 382 13.43 -9.22 35.75
N SER A 383 13.45 -9.91 36.89
CA SER A 383 14.57 -10.74 37.32
C SER A 383 14.46 -12.09 36.63
N ILE A 384 15.53 -12.44 35.91
CA ILE A 384 15.77 -13.75 35.31
C ILE A 384 16.02 -14.75 36.46
N HIS A 385 15.19 -15.78 36.57
CA HIS A 385 15.52 -16.95 37.38
C HIS A 385 16.21 -17.98 36.48
N CYS A 386 17.54 -18.04 36.56
CA CYS A 386 18.29 -19.23 36.18
C CYS A 386 18.16 -20.26 37.31
N ALA A 387 17.70 -21.46 36.99
CA ALA A 387 17.87 -22.63 37.84
C ALA A 387 18.57 -23.72 37.01
N ASN A 388 19.82 -23.98 37.40
CA ASN A 388 20.53 -25.21 37.07
C ASN A 388 19.74 -26.41 37.61
N ASN A 389 19.62 -27.47 36.80
CA ASN A 389 19.79 -28.85 37.25
C ASN A 389 19.80 -29.80 36.05
N SER A 390 20.96 -30.37 35.77
CA SER A 390 21.11 -31.73 35.23
C SER A 390 21.10 -32.70 36.44
N PRO A 391 20.66 -33.97 36.30
CA PRO A 391 21.45 -34.98 35.57
C PRO A 391 20.63 -36.01 34.74
N GLU A 392 21.34 -36.65 33.80
CA GLU A 392 21.29 -38.08 33.34
C GLU A 392 19.95 -38.87 33.51
N THR A 393 19.39 -39.64 32.56
CA THR A 393 19.94 -40.51 31.50
C THR A 393 18.78 -41.17 30.72
N SER A 394 19.12 -41.79 29.59
CA SER A 394 18.46 -42.90 28.86
C SER A 394 17.46 -42.56 27.74
N ASP A 395 17.94 -42.83 26.51
CA ASP A 395 17.31 -43.62 25.44
C ASP A 395 15.77 -43.72 25.45
N ASP A 396 15.10 -43.15 24.45
CA ASP A 396 14.51 -43.96 23.35
C ASP A 396 13.92 -43.07 22.23
N MET A 397 13.88 -43.63 21.02
CA MET A 397 12.93 -43.35 19.94
C MET A 397 12.95 -41.99 19.21
N ASN A 398 13.91 -41.90 18.29
CA ASN A 398 13.64 -41.97 16.84
C ASN A 398 12.13 -42.02 16.44
N ARG A 399 11.55 -40.90 15.94
CA ARG A 399 10.49 -40.91 14.90
C ARG A 399 10.13 -39.50 14.37
N ARG A 400 10.34 -39.34 13.04
CA ARG A 400 9.55 -38.54 12.04
C ARG A 400 9.68 -37.00 12.17
N LEU A 401 10.32 -36.24 11.27
CA LEU A 401 10.43 -36.27 9.80
C LEU A 401 9.10 -36.48 9.06
N LEU A 402 8.71 -35.41 8.34
CA LEU A 402 7.84 -35.33 7.16
C LEU A 402 6.34 -35.61 7.37
N VAL A 403 5.54 -34.54 7.33
CA VAL A 403 4.47 -34.31 6.34
C VAL A 403 4.43 -32.82 6.00
#